data_AF-A0A2E3H0L1-F1
#
_entry.id   AF-A0A2E3H0L1-F1
#
_cell.length_a   1.000
_cell.length_b   1.000
_cell.length_c   1.000
_cell.angle_alpha   90.00
_cell.angle_beta   90.00
_cell.angle_gamma   90.00
#
_symmetry.space_group_name_H-M   'P 1'
#
loop_
_entity.id
_entity.type
_entity.pdbx_description
1 polymer ?
#
loop_
_entity_poly.entity_id
_entity_poly.type
_entity_poly.pdbx_seq_one_letter_code
_entity_poly.pdbx_strand_id
1 'polypeptide(L)' 'PPSDDPRMSYLTHTYEGPDDMPAHIKAALMPVSLSIPVLDGKPRLGTWQGIYLVEHRTRAHRREIAAHFAG' A
#
# COMPACT_ATOMS: atom_id res chain seq x y z
N PRO A 1 -14.74 -2.42 7.08
CA PRO A 1 -15.54 -1.22 7.46
C PRO A 1 -14.59 -0.17 8.04
N PRO A 2 -15.00 1.10 8.16
CA PRO A 2 -14.23 2.11 8.87
C PRO A 2 -14.16 1.80 10.38
N SER A 3 -13.27 2.46 11.11
CA SER A 3 -12.98 2.23 12.52
C SER A 3 -14.05 2.75 13.48
N ASP A 4 -14.98 3.58 13.01
CA ASP A 4 -16.16 4.03 13.76
C ASP A 4 -17.36 3.07 13.64
N ASP A 5 -17.27 2.03 12.82
CA ASP A 5 -18.27 0.97 12.73
C ASP A 5 -18.28 0.14 14.04
N PRO A 6 -19.44 -0.17 14.64
CA PRO A 6 -19.51 -0.95 15.88
C PRO A 6 -18.78 -2.31 15.82
N ARG A 7 -18.71 -2.92 14.63
CA ARG A 7 -18.00 -4.19 14.40
C ARG A 7 -16.48 -4.04 14.48
N MET A 8 -15.97 -2.81 14.48
CA MET A 8 -14.55 -2.44 14.55
C MET A 8 -14.17 -1.78 15.88
N SER A 9 -15.02 -1.89 16.91
CA SER A 9 -14.80 -1.32 18.25
C SER A 9 -13.53 -1.83 18.97
N TYR A 10 -12.90 -2.89 18.46
CA TYR A 10 -11.62 -3.41 18.95
C TYR A 10 -10.40 -2.63 18.43
N LEU A 11 -10.56 -1.73 17.45
CA LEU A 11 -9.48 -0.90 16.92
C LEU A 11 -9.23 0.29 17.84
N THR A 12 -7.99 0.45 18.31
CA THR A 12 -7.60 1.51 19.25
C THR A 12 -6.89 2.70 18.60
N HIS A 13 -6.38 2.53 17.38
CA HIS A 13 -5.69 3.58 16.63
C HIS A 13 -6.65 4.29 15.66
N THR A 14 -7.35 5.30 16.15
CA THR A 14 -8.41 6.00 15.39
C THR A 14 -8.17 7.50 15.30
N TYR A 15 -6.96 7.95 15.64
CA TYR A 15 -6.62 9.35 15.82
C TYR A 15 -6.61 10.12 14.50
N GLU A 16 -6.46 9.44 13.35
CA GLU A 16 -6.38 10.08 12.05
C GLU A 16 -7.64 9.91 11.17
N GLY A 17 -8.75 9.48 11.77
CA GLY A 17 -10.06 9.37 11.10
C GLY A 17 -10.53 7.93 10.86
N PRO A 18 -11.73 7.75 10.27
CA PRO A 18 -12.41 6.45 10.22
C PRO A 18 -11.69 5.38 9.38
N ASP A 19 -10.83 5.77 8.45
CA ASP A 19 -10.08 4.86 7.60
C ASP A 19 -8.69 4.52 8.15
N ASP A 20 -8.34 5.02 9.34
CA ASP A 20 -7.00 4.97 9.92
C ASP A 20 -6.48 3.56 10.17
N MET A 21 -6.86 2.92 11.28
CA MET A 21 -6.42 1.55 11.55
C MET A 21 -6.73 0.57 10.42
N PRO A 22 -7.89 0.61 9.73
CA PRO A 22 -8.12 -0.25 8.58
C PRO A 22 -7.09 -0.08 7.44
N ALA A 23 -6.61 1.14 7.17
CA ALA A 23 -5.57 1.38 6.19
C ALA A 23 -4.21 0.84 6.66
N HIS A 24 -3.87 1.02 7.94
CA HIS A 24 -2.65 0.48 8.53
C HIS A 24 -2.60 -1.05 8.48
N ILE A 25 -3.72 -1.74 8.76
CA ILE A 25 -3.82 -3.21 8.65
C ILE A 25 -3.57 -3.65 7.21
N LYS A 26 -4.18 -3.00 6.21
CA LYS A 26 -3.99 -3.34 4.79
C LYS A 26 -2.53 -3.16 4.37
N ALA A 27 -1.90 -2.05 4.76
CA ALA A 27 -0.50 -1.79 4.45
C ALA A 27 0.45 -2.79 5.12
N ALA A 28 0.13 -3.30 6.32
CA ALA A 28 0.93 -4.32 6.99
C ALA A 28 0.78 -5.72 6.34
N LEU A 29 -0.36 -6.01 5.72
CA LEU A 29 -0.65 -7.31 5.09
C LEU A 29 -0.28 -7.36 3.60
N MET A 30 -0.24 -6.21 2.92
CA MET A 30 0.11 -6.12 1.50
C MET A 30 1.60 -5.82 1.32
N PRO A 31 2.23 -6.29 0.22
CA PRO A 31 3.59 -5.90 -0.11
C PRO A 31 3.71 -4.37 -0.26
N VAL A 32 4.61 -3.76 0.51
CA VAL A 32 4.96 -2.33 0.41
C VAL A 32 6.23 -2.08 -0.38
N SER A 33 6.96 -3.15 -0.71
CA SER A 33 8.20 -3.13 -1.49
C SER A 33 8.16 -4.28 -2.51
N LEU A 34 8.70 -4.02 -3.70
CA LEU A 34 8.78 -5.00 -4.79
C LEU A 34 10.23 -5.15 -5.23
N SER A 35 10.67 -6.39 -5.44
CA SER A 35 11.89 -6.68 -6.17
C SER A 35 11.51 -7.10 -7.58
N ILE A 36 11.99 -6.37 -8.59
CA ILE A 36 11.63 -6.58 -9.99
C ILE A 36 12.91 -6.93 -10.75
N PRO A 37 12.99 -8.13 -11.37
CA PRO A 37 14.15 -8.48 -12.17
C PRO A 37 14.28 -7.56 -13.38
N VAL A 38 15.52 -7.24 -13.75
CA VAL A 38 15.84 -6.44 -14.93
C VAL A 38 16.67 -7.28 -15.88
N LEU A 39 16.26 -7.32 -17.15
CA LEU A 39 16.95 -8.04 -18.23
C LEU A 39 17.07 -7.11 -19.43
N ASP A 40 18.25 -7.04 -20.05
CA ASP A 40 18.54 -6.15 -21.19
C ASP A 40 18.14 -4.68 -20.93
N GLY A 41 18.39 -4.21 -19.70
CA GLY A 41 18.08 -2.84 -19.27
C GLY A 41 16.59 -2.55 -19.07
N LYS A 42 15.71 -3.57 -19.07
CA LYS A 42 14.25 -3.39 -18.92
C LYS A 42 13.69 -4.20 -17.75
N PRO A 43 12.73 -3.67 -16.98
CA PRO A 43 11.97 -4.46 -16.02
C PRO A 43 11.30 -5.66 -16.68
N ARG A 44 11.50 -6.86 -16.13
CA ARG A 44 10.96 -8.10 -16.66
C ARG A 44 9.61 -8.41 -16.00
N LEU A 45 8.57 -7.83 -16.57
CA LEU A 45 7.18 -8.13 -16.22
C LEU A 45 6.58 -9.16 -17.19
N GLY A 46 5.64 -9.96 -16.70
CA GLY A 46 4.76 -10.79 -17.54
C GLY A 46 3.67 -9.96 -18.22
N THR A 47 3.01 -10.51 -19.25
CA THR A 47 1.99 -9.81 -20.06
C THR A 47 0.89 -9.14 -19.22
N TRP A 48 0.55 -9.71 -18.07
CA TRP A 48 -0.52 -9.26 -17.18
C TRP A 48 -0.02 -8.76 -15.82
N GLN A 49 1.27 -8.52 -15.66
CA GLN A 49 1.82 -7.93 -14.45
C GLN A 49 1.87 -6.42 -14.57
N GLY A 50 1.13 -5.74 -13.68
CA GLY A 50 1.18 -4.29 -13.49
C GLY A 50 1.73 -3.96 -12.10
N ILE A 51 2.37 -2.80 -11.98
CA ILE A 51 2.81 -2.23 -10.70
C ILE A 51 1.81 -1.16 -10.32
N TYR A 52 1.26 -1.25 -9.11
CA TYR A 52 0.23 -0.35 -8.62
C TYR A 52 0.65 0.28 -7.30
N LEU A 53 0.42 1.58 -7.17
CA LEU A 53 0.34 2.25 -5.89
C LEU A 53 -1.13 2.26 -5.46
N VAL A 54 -1.43 1.62 -4.33
CA VAL A 54 -2.79 1.58 -3.78
C VAL A 54 -2.85 2.49 -2.57
N GLU A 55 -3.56 3.61 -2.69
CA GLU A 55 -3.87 4.48 -1.56
C GLU A 55 -4.98 3.83 -0.72
N HIS A 56 -4.71 3.58 0.56
CA HIS A 56 -5.68 3.01 1.48
C HIS A 56 -6.44 4.06 2.28
N ARG A 57 -5.97 5.32 2.26
CA ARG A 57 -6.66 6.46 2.84
C ARG A 57 -7.69 7.04 1.85
N THR A 58 -8.77 7.58 2.38
CA THR A 58 -9.85 8.24 1.65
C THR A 58 -9.47 9.67 1.29
N ARG A 59 -8.77 10.36 2.20
CA ARG A 59 -8.22 11.69 1.92
C ARG A 59 -7.06 11.58 0.95
N ALA A 60 -6.88 12.57 0.08
CA ALA A 60 -5.78 12.57 -0.86
C ALA A 60 -4.43 12.73 -0.12
N HIS A 61 -3.44 11.93 -0.51
CA HIS A 61 -2.08 12.04 -0.02
C HIS A 61 -1.09 12.13 -1.18
N ARG A 62 0.00 12.88 -0.94
CA ARG A 62 1.19 12.79 -1.78
C ARG A 62 2.02 11.60 -1.29
N ARG A 63 2.36 10.70 -2.22
CA ARG A 63 3.22 9.54 -1.95
C ARG A 63 4.53 9.69 -2.70
N GLU A 64 5.59 9.20 -2.08
CA GLU A 64 6.92 9.10 -2.66
C GLU A 64 7.29 7.64 -2.74
N ILE A 65 7.78 7.20 -3.90
CA ILE A 65 8.19 5.82 -4.13
C ILE A 65 9.69 5.85 -4.36
N ALA A 66 10.44 5.19 -3.48
CA ALA A 66 11.87 5.01 -3.68
C ALA A 66 12.11 3.92 -4.73
N ALA A 67 12.98 4.19 -5.68
CA ALA A 67 13.46 3.22 -6.66
C ALA A 67 14.98 3.13 -6.55
N HIS A 68 15.48 1.90 -6.45
CA HIS A 68 16.90 1.61 -6.44
C HIS A 68 17.20 0.56 -7.50
N PHE A 69 18.24 0.80 -8.28
CA PHE A 69 18.71 -0.12 -9.30
C PHE A 69 20.18 -0.47 -9.00
N ALA A 70 20.43 -1.77 -8.81
CA ALA A 70 21.76 -2.34 -8.70
C ALA A 70 21.82 -3.56 -9.61
N GLY A 71 22.92 -3.70 -10.34
CA GLY A 71 23.19 -4.78 -11.28
C GLY A 71 24.63 -5.24 -11.22
#